data_AF-A0ABD1WT93-F1
#
_entry.id   AF-A0ABD1WT93-F1
#
_cell.length_a   1.000
_cell.length_b   1.000
_cell.length_c   1.000
_cell.angle_alpha   90.00
_cell.angle_beta   90.00
_cell.angle_gamma   90.00
#
_symmetry.space_group_name_H-M   'P 1'
#
loop_
_entity.id
_entity.type
_entity.pdbx_description
1 polymer ?
#
loop_
_entity_poly.entity_id
_entity_poly.type
_entity_poly.pdbx_seq_one_letter_code
_entity_poly.pdbx_strand_id
1 'polypeptide(L)'
;MDEITMNFEIDLKDSRLTNYVNRLYNGRYREFKAELSAYYKLHKMHDVALPNPPLEMLDRGVDQWVELCNHFNSDKFRASLANIENRSKKKYNHRTGSRPLSYIVEEMAVISDYRIA
;
A
#
# COMPACT_ATOMS: atom_id res chain seq x y z
N MET A 1 -15.26 -28.55 9.68
CA MET A 1 -14.54 -27.45 10.33
C MET A 1 -15.33 -27.16 11.59
N ASP A 2 -14.73 -27.35 12.76
CA ASP A 2 -15.42 -27.05 14.01
C ASP A 2 -15.54 -25.52 14.11
N GLU A 3 -16.78 -25.05 14.19
CA GLU A 3 -17.10 -23.65 14.36
C GLU A 3 -16.68 -23.24 15.77
N ILE A 4 -15.81 -22.23 15.89
CA ILE A 4 -15.43 -21.69 17.19
C ILE A 4 -16.63 -20.91 17.72
N THR A 5 -17.39 -21.55 18.62
CA THR A 5 -18.62 -21.01 19.23
C THR A 5 -18.35 -20.22 20.51
N MET A 6 -17.07 -20.01 20.88
CA MET A 6 -16.71 -19.27 22.08
C MET A 6 -16.67 -17.76 21.79
N ASN A 7 -17.54 -17.01 22.45
CA ASN A 7 -17.47 -15.55 22.45
C ASN A 7 -16.29 -15.11 23.31
N PHE A 8 -15.33 -14.43 22.70
CA PHE A 8 -14.25 -13.76 23.44
C PHE A 8 -14.72 -12.37 23.86
N GLU A 9 -14.82 -12.13 25.16
CA GLU A 9 -14.99 -10.78 25.69
C GLU A 9 -13.67 -10.03 25.57
N ILE A 10 -13.61 -9.08 24.64
CA ILE A 10 -12.45 -8.20 24.45
C ILE A 10 -12.68 -6.93 25.27
N ASP A 11 -11.89 -6.73 26.32
CA ASP A 11 -11.88 -5.47 27.06
C ASP A 11 -11.12 -4.40 26.27
N LEU A 12 -11.85 -3.56 25.55
CA LEU A 12 -11.30 -2.43 24.81
C LEU A 12 -10.82 -1.27 25.70
N LYS A 13 -10.99 -1.36 27.03
CA LYS A 13 -10.35 -0.43 27.98
C LYS A 13 -8.88 -0.77 28.19
N ASP A 14 -8.46 -2.01 27.96
CA ASP A 14 -7.04 -2.35 27.95
C ASP A 14 -6.36 -1.81 26.69
N SER A 15 -5.48 -0.84 26.89
CA SER A 15 -4.66 -0.23 25.83
C SER A 15 -3.89 -1.25 24.98
N ARG A 16 -3.44 -2.38 25.54
CA ARG A 16 -2.68 -3.39 24.80
C ARG A 16 -3.57 -4.12 23.81
N LEU A 17 -4.75 -4.54 24.26
CA LEU A 17 -5.75 -5.20 23.42
C LEU A 17 -6.27 -4.25 22.35
N THR A 18 -6.61 -3.02 22.73
CA THR A 18 -7.06 -1.99 21.78
C THR A 18 -6.01 -1.68 20.72
N ASN A 19 -4.74 -1.53 21.09
CA ASN A 19 -3.66 -1.32 20.13
C ASN A 19 -3.47 -2.52 19.19
N TYR A 20 -3.57 -3.74 19.73
CA TYR A 20 -3.47 -4.95 18.93
C TYR A 20 -4.61 -5.06 17.91
N VAL A 21 -5.84 -4.86 18.37
CA VAL A 21 -7.06 -4.90 17.54
C VAL A 21 -7.01 -3.81 16.47
N ASN A 22 -6.65 -2.57 16.83
CA ASN A 22 -6.46 -1.49 15.88
C ASN A 22 -5.40 -1.81 14.84
N ARG A 23 -4.29 -2.44 15.23
CA ARG A 23 -3.25 -2.87 14.28
C ARG A 23 -3.80 -3.88 13.28
N LEU A 24 -4.60 -4.86 13.73
CA LEU A 24 -5.22 -5.84 12.85
C LEU A 24 -6.22 -5.19 11.90
N TYR A 25 -7.13 -4.35 12.40
CA TYR A 25 -8.09 -3.63 11.57
C TYR A 25 -7.40 -2.71 10.56
N ASN A 26 -6.35 -2.00 10.97
CA ASN A 26 -5.55 -1.19 10.06
C ASN A 26 -4.89 -2.02 8.96
N GLY A 27 -4.39 -3.21 9.30
CA GLY A 27 -3.85 -4.16 8.32
C GLY A 27 -4.91 -4.56 7.30
N ARG A 28 -6.04 -5.10 7.78
CA ARG A 28 -7.13 -5.55 6.90
C ARG A 28 -7.71 -4.41 6.08
N TYR A 29 -7.85 -3.21 6.64
CA TYR A 29 -8.33 -2.04 5.91
C TYR A 29 -7.37 -1.64 4.78
N ARG A 30 -6.06 -1.69 5.00
CA ARG A 30 -5.06 -1.41 3.96
C ARG A 30 -5.14 -2.42 2.82
N GLU A 31 -5.25 -3.71 3.15
CA GLU A 31 -5.40 -4.79 2.18
C GLU A 31 -6.69 -4.61 1.36
N PHE A 32 -7.82 -4.43 2.04
CA PHE A 32 -9.11 -4.17 1.41
C PHE A 32 -9.07 -2.99 0.44
N LYS A 33 -8.48 -1.85 0.87
CA LYS A 33 -8.32 -0.68 -0.01
C LYS A 33 -7.41 -0.97 -1.21
N ALA A 34 -6.38 -1.81 -1.04
CA ALA A 34 -5.49 -2.21 -2.13
C ALA A 34 -6.20 -3.13 -3.13
N GLU A 35 -7.00 -4.10 -2.66
CA GLU A 35 -7.85 -4.98 -3.48
C GLU A 35 -8.82 -4.17 -4.34
N LEU A 36 -9.53 -3.21 -3.73
CA LEU A 36 -10.44 -2.31 -4.43
C LEU A 36 -9.73 -1.44 -5.48
N SER A 37 -8.53 -0.93 -5.16
CA SER A 37 -7.73 -0.18 -6.13
C SER A 37 -7.27 -1.06 -7.30
N ALA A 38 -6.92 -2.32 -7.05
CA ALA A 38 -6.57 -3.27 -8.10
C ALA A 38 -7.78 -3.56 -9.00
N TYR A 39 -8.94 -3.80 -8.40
CA TYR A 39 -10.19 -3.98 -9.13
C TYR A 39 -10.55 -2.76 -9.98
N TYR A 40 -10.46 -1.55 -9.43
CA TYR A 40 -10.66 -0.31 -10.18
C TYR A 40 -9.75 -0.22 -11.42
N LYS A 41 -8.48 -0.61 -11.30
CA LYS A 41 -7.51 -0.58 -12.41
C LYS A 41 -7.83 -1.59 -13.52
N LEU A 42 -8.52 -2.69 -13.23
CA LEU A 42 -8.92 -3.67 -14.26
C LEU A 42 -9.85 -3.04 -15.30
N HIS A 43 -10.69 -2.08 -14.89
CA HIS A 43 -11.64 -1.39 -15.75
C HIS A 43 -11.00 -0.33 -16.67
N LYS A 44 -9.73 0.04 -16.41
CA LYS A 44 -8.88 1.01 -17.17
C LYS A 44 -9.39 2.45 -17.25
N MET A 45 -10.70 2.67 -17.28
CA MET A 45 -11.37 3.96 -17.45
C MET A 45 -12.28 4.21 -16.24
N HIS A 46 -12.30 5.46 -15.76
CA HIS A 46 -13.10 5.86 -14.61
C HIS A 46 -14.61 5.63 -14.84
N ASP A 47 -15.10 6.04 -16.01
CA ASP A 47 -16.53 5.95 -16.38
C ASP A 47 -17.01 4.50 -16.51
N VAL A 48 -16.10 3.55 -16.70
CA VAL A 48 -16.40 2.11 -16.75
C VAL A 48 -16.37 1.51 -15.33
N ALA A 49 -15.45 1.94 -14.47
CA ALA A 49 -15.34 1.43 -13.11
C ALA A 49 -16.48 1.91 -12.19
N LEU A 50 -16.90 3.17 -12.35
CA LEU A 50 -17.89 3.82 -11.50
C LEU A 50 -19.23 3.07 -11.43
N PRO A 51 -19.87 2.65 -12.55
CA PRO A 51 -21.13 1.91 -12.52
C PRO A 51 -20.97 0.42 -12.14
N ASN A 52 -19.73 -0.09 -11.98
CA ASN A 52 -19.44 -1.51 -11.79
C ASN A 52 -18.79 -1.81 -10.42
N PRO A 53 -19.49 -1.55 -9.29
CA PRO A 53 -18.96 -1.85 -7.96
C PRO A 53 -18.70 -3.36 -7.78
N PRO A 54 -17.64 -3.74 -7.05
CA PRO A 54 -17.46 -5.13 -6.63
C PRO A 54 -18.54 -5.51 -5.60
N LEU A 55 -18.83 -6.82 -5.48
CA LEU A 55 -19.89 -7.35 -4.60
C LEU A 55 -19.78 -6.82 -3.15
N GLU A 56 -18.56 -6.77 -2.62
CA GLU A 56 -18.30 -6.28 -1.26
C GLU A 56 -18.73 -4.81 -1.04
N MET A 57 -18.80 -4.01 -2.11
CA MET A 57 -19.28 -2.62 -2.04
C MET A 57 -20.77 -2.47 -2.31
N LEU A 58 -21.39 -3.45 -3.00
CA LEU A 58 -22.84 -3.51 -3.08
C LEU A 58 -23.45 -3.70 -1.69
N ASP A 59 -22.83 -4.54 -0.86
CA ASP A 59 -23.29 -4.81 0.51
C ASP A 59 -22.98 -3.65 1.49
N ARG A 60 -21.88 -2.90 1.26
CA ARG A 60 -21.42 -1.82 2.15
C ARG A 60 -21.99 -0.43 1.81
N GLY A 61 -22.43 -0.23 0.57
CA GLY A 61 -22.99 1.02 0.08
C GLY A 61 -22.29 1.53 -1.18
N VAL A 62 -23.08 1.72 -2.23
CA VAL A 62 -22.60 2.18 -3.56
C VAL A 62 -21.96 3.58 -3.48
N ASP A 63 -22.43 4.45 -2.59
CA ASP A 63 -21.86 5.79 -2.41
C ASP A 63 -20.38 5.74 -1.99
N GLN A 64 -20.00 4.77 -1.15
CA GLN A 64 -18.61 4.57 -0.74
C GLN A 64 -17.74 4.12 -1.91
N TRP A 65 -18.29 3.34 -2.84
CA TRP A 65 -17.57 2.97 -4.07
C TRP A 65 -17.33 4.18 -4.96
N VAL A 66 -18.33 5.06 -5.10
CA VAL A 66 -18.20 6.32 -5.86
C VAL A 66 -17.10 7.20 -5.28
N GLU A 67 -17.08 7.39 -3.97
CA GLU A 67 -16.03 8.16 -3.29
C GLU A 67 -14.62 7.58 -3.52
N LEU A 68 -14.48 6.26 -3.46
CA LEU A 68 -13.21 5.60 -3.73
C LEU A 68 -12.78 5.71 -5.19
N CYS A 69 -13.71 5.57 -6.14
CA CYS A 69 -13.42 5.77 -7.55
C CYS A 69 -12.90 7.20 -7.81
N ASN A 70 -13.54 8.20 -7.21
CA ASN A 70 -13.08 9.59 -7.29
C ASN A 70 -11.68 9.75 -6.69
N HIS A 71 -11.42 9.12 -5.55
CA HIS A 71 -10.08 9.11 -4.95
C HIS A 71 -9.04 8.47 -5.86
N PHE A 72 -9.33 7.31 -6.46
CA PHE A 72 -8.42 6.61 -7.36
C PHE A 72 -8.18 7.36 -8.67
N ASN A 73 -9.16 8.14 -9.12
CA ASN A 73 -9.03 8.98 -10.30
C ASN A 73 -8.33 10.32 -10.03
N SER A 74 -8.20 10.72 -8.76
CA SER A 74 -7.59 12.00 -8.39
C SER A 74 -6.12 12.11 -8.83
N ASP A 75 -5.69 13.33 -9.19
CA ASP A 75 -4.31 13.60 -9.62
C ASP A 75 -3.28 13.18 -8.56
N LYS A 76 -3.60 13.39 -7.28
CA LYS A 76 -2.75 12.97 -6.16
C LYS A 76 -2.50 11.47 -6.16
N PHE A 77 -3.55 10.68 -6.43
CA PHE A 77 -3.43 9.23 -6.48
C PHE A 77 -2.67 8.77 -7.73
N ARG A 78 -2.96 9.36 -8.89
CA ARG A 78 -2.24 9.07 -10.14
C ARG A 78 -0.75 9.40 -10.04
N ALA A 79 -0.39 10.53 -9.41
CA ALA A 79 1.00 10.88 -9.15
C ALA A 79 1.71 9.85 -8.22
N SER A 80 0.98 9.25 -7.28
CA SER A 80 1.50 8.17 -6.45
C SER A 80 1.89 6.93 -7.28
N LEU A 81 1.15 6.60 -8.33
CA LEU A 81 1.48 5.48 -9.23
C LEU A 81 2.80 5.74 -9.97
N ALA A 82 2.98 6.94 -10.50
CA ALA A 82 4.24 7.36 -11.11
C ALA A 82 5.40 7.29 -10.08
N ASN A 83 5.15 7.66 -8.83
CA ASN A 83 6.15 7.53 -7.76
C ASN A 83 6.50 6.07 -7.44
N ILE A 84 5.55 5.14 -7.51
CA ILE A 84 5.81 3.70 -7.35
C ILE A 84 6.73 3.21 -8.47
N GLU A 85 6.44 3.57 -9.72
CA GLU A 85 7.27 3.22 -10.87
C GLU A 85 8.67 3.86 -10.79
N ASN A 86 8.75 5.14 -10.42
CA ASN A 86 10.04 5.81 -10.22
C ASN A 86 10.87 5.16 -9.12
N ARG A 87 10.21 4.63 -8.07
CA ARG A 87 10.89 3.87 -7.01
C ARG A 87 11.37 2.50 -7.49
N SER A 88 10.60 1.80 -8.34
CA SER A 88 11.03 0.50 -8.88
C SER A 88 12.22 0.61 -9.83
N LYS A 89 12.37 1.75 -10.52
CA LYS A 89 13.51 2.05 -11.40
C LYS A 89 14.80 2.43 -10.65
N LYS A 90 14.75 2.67 -9.33
CA LYS A 90 15.96 3.00 -8.58
C LYS A 90 16.89 1.79 -8.53
N LYS A 91 18.14 1.97 -8.96
CA LYS A 91 19.20 0.93 -8.90
C LYS A 91 19.41 0.39 -7.47
N TYR A 92 19.09 1.18 -6.46
CA TYR A 92 19.31 0.82 -5.07
C TYR A 92 18.12 1.19 -4.18
N ASN A 93 17.81 0.29 -3.25
CA ASN A 93 16.86 0.54 -2.17
C ASN A 93 17.53 1.38 -1.09
N HIS A 94 17.27 2.69 -1.08
CA HIS A 94 17.67 3.54 0.05
C HIS A 94 16.95 3.05 1.32
N ARG A 95 17.67 2.39 2.22
CA ARG A 95 17.24 2.22 3.62
C ARG A 95 17.66 3.48 4.37
N THR A 96 16.73 4.13 5.06
CA THR A 96 17.02 5.28 5.92
C THR A 96 18.11 4.89 6.93
N GLY A 97 19.30 5.46 6.78
CA GLY A 97 20.51 5.12 7.56
C GLY A 97 21.79 5.67 6.91
N SER A 98 22.93 5.45 7.56
CA SER A 98 24.25 5.78 7.01
C SER A 98 24.47 5.10 5.66
N ARG A 99 25.23 5.77 4.79
CA ARG A 99 25.51 5.31 3.43
C ARG A 99 26.05 3.87 3.48
N PRO A 100 25.46 2.90 2.75
CA PRO A 100 25.92 1.52 2.78
C PRO A 100 27.38 1.43 2.34
N LEU A 101 28.17 0.58 2.99
CA LEU A 101 29.61 0.39 2.68
C LEU A 101 29.85 0.11 1.20
N SER A 102 28.94 -0.58 0.52
CA SER A 102 29.01 -0.85 -0.92
C SER A 102 29.15 0.41 -1.78
N TYR A 103 28.53 1.53 -1.38
CA TYR A 103 28.66 2.81 -2.10
C TYR A 103 30.05 3.43 -1.93
N ILE A 104 30.61 3.32 -0.71
CA ILE A 104 31.95 3.83 -0.42
C ILE A 104 32.98 3.03 -1.22
N VAL A 105 32.80 1.71 -1.30
CA VAL A 105 33.67 0.82 -2.06
C VAL A 105 33.58 1.07 -3.57
N GLU A 106 32.37 1.22 -4.13
CA GLU A 106 32.19 1.48 -5.58
C GLU A 106 32.81 2.82 -5.99
N GLU A 107 32.67 3.88 -5.19
CA GLU A 107 33.34 5.17 -5.46
C GLU A 107 34.85 5.12 -5.29
N MET A 108 35.35 4.43 -4.26
CA MET A 108 36.80 4.29 -4.04
C MET A 108 37.46 3.49 -5.16
N ALA A 109 36.76 2.48 -5.72
CA ALA A 109 37.23 1.74 -6.89
C ALA A 109 37.34 2.66 -8.12
N VAL A 110 36.29 3.44 -8.41
CA VAL A 110 36.32 4.43 -9.51
C VAL A 110 37.43 5.48 -9.32
N ILE A 111 37.65 5.96 -8.09
CA ILE A 111 38.72 6.91 -7.79
C ILE A 111 40.12 6.27 -7.94
N SER A 112 40.26 4.98 -7.61
CA SER A 112 41.54 4.27 -7.77
C SER A 112 41.91 4.05 -9.24
N ASP A 113 40.92 3.76 -10.09
CA ASP A 113 41.13 3.57 -11.53
C ASP A 113 41.59 4.87 -12.22
N TYR A 114 41.10 6.03 -11.76
CA TYR A 114 41.56 7.34 -12.24
C TYR A 114 42.93 7.79 -11.71
N ARG A 115 43.47 7.13 -10.68
CA ARG A 115 44.78 7.48 -10.07
C ARG A 115 45.92 6.60 -10.55
N ILE A 116 45.63 5.56 -11.34
CA ILE A 116 46.62 4.62 -11.90
C ILE A 116 46.79 4.82 -13.42
N ALA A 117 46.02 5.74 -14.03
CA ALA A 117 46.17 6.16 -15.43
C ALA A 117 47.11 7.36 -15.60
#